data_AF-A0A831SRK3-F1
#
_entry.id   AF-A0A831SRK3-F1
#
_cell.length_a   1.000
_cell.length_b   1.000
_cell.length_c   1.000
_cell.angle_alpha   90.00
_cell.angle_beta   90.00
_cell.angle_gamma   90.00
#
_symmetry.space_group_name_H-M   'P 1'
#
loop_
_entity.id
_entity.type
_entity.pdbx_description
1 polymer ?
#
loop_
_entity_poly.entity_id
_entity_poly.type
_entity_poly.pdbx_seq_one_letter_code
_entity_poly.pdbx_strand_id
1 'polypeptide(L)'
;MTPLITAFISMCITSRLLVAVPDAEPGHALWHQAEKAYHSGQYSKAAEIYFEIAEKHAGLQQAIARFNHANASHMMGSLRQAADAYRAVLQDDDHTDMPLKTAALFNNGNTLAGLAEGHNDKSLQAEILQEALDNYRQLLIISPGDDKARINYEIIYRRLHASPSEQNRKPAPETSAETPSERMLKSAARKERTELGKARPPLQHLPSGVPTKPW
;
A
#
# COMPACT_ATOMS: atom_id res chain seq x y z
N MET A 1 -29.06 46.58 72.30
CA MET A 1 -27.98 46.67 71.31
C MET A 1 -27.83 45.30 70.67
N THR A 2 -28.36 45.12 69.46
CA THR A 2 -28.39 43.85 68.71
C THR A 2 -27.43 43.93 67.51
N PRO A 3 -26.56 42.95 67.26
CA PRO A 3 -25.70 42.98 66.09
C PRO A 3 -26.41 42.42 64.84
N LEU A 4 -26.35 43.16 63.73
CA LEU A 4 -26.72 42.65 62.41
C LEU A 4 -25.60 41.73 61.90
N ILE A 5 -26.00 40.50 61.52
CA ILE A 5 -25.16 39.53 60.82
C ILE A 5 -25.33 39.78 59.31
N THR A 6 -24.30 40.28 58.65
CA THR A 6 -24.28 40.44 57.19
C THR A 6 -23.85 39.11 56.55
N ALA A 7 -24.80 38.40 55.94
CA ALA A 7 -24.54 37.18 55.19
C ALA A 7 -24.05 37.51 53.77
N PHE A 8 -22.82 37.13 53.43
CA PHE A 8 -22.33 37.13 52.05
C PHE A 8 -22.83 35.86 51.34
N ILE A 9 -23.80 36.01 50.43
CA ILE A 9 -24.23 34.93 49.54
C ILE A 9 -23.20 34.83 48.40
N SER A 10 -22.40 33.77 48.44
CA SER A 10 -21.50 33.37 47.36
C SER A 10 -22.34 32.83 46.19
N MET A 11 -22.51 33.64 45.15
CA MET A 11 -23.17 33.26 43.91
C MET A 11 -22.14 32.64 42.97
N CYS A 12 -21.91 31.32 43.09
CA CYS A 12 -21.13 30.56 42.11
C CYS A 12 -21.95 30.42 40.82
N ILE A 13 -21.77 31.36 39.88
CA ILE A 13 -22.23 31.19 38.50
C ILE A 13 -21.34 30.12 37.87
N THR A 14 -21.79 28.85 37.89
CA THR A 14 -21.16 27.82 37.07
C THR A 14 -21.59 28.03 35.62
N SER A 15 -20.87 28.88 34.91
CA SER A 15 -20.95 28.98 33.45
C SER A 15 -20.59 27.62 32.85
N ARG A 16 -21.61 26.85 32.44
CA ARG A 16 -21.39 25.72 31.54
C ARG A 16 -20.98 26.29 30.19
N LEU A 17 -19.68 26.26 29.89
CA LEU A 17 -19.24 26.36 28.50
C LEU A 17 -19.85 25.17 27.76
N LEU A 18 -20.81 25.46 26.88
CA LEU A 18 -21.19 24.55 25.81
C LEU A 18 -19.98 24.51 24.87
N VAL A 19 -19.10 23.52 25.05
CA VAL A 19 -18.08 23.20 24.05
C VAL A 19 -18.86 22.73 22.82
N ALA A 20 -18.97 23.60 21.81
CA ALA A 20 -19.35 23.16 20.48
C ALA A 20 -18.32 22.10 20.08
N VAL A 21 -18.75 20.85 19.95
CA VAL A 21 -17.95 19.83 19.28
C VAL A 21 -17.79 20.36 17.86
N PRO A 22 -16.56 20.68 17.40
CA PRO A 22 -16.39 21.15 16.04
C PRO A 22 -16.99 20.10 15.10
N ASP A 23 -17.78 20.56 14.13
CA ASP A 23 -18.13 19.77 12.96
C ASP A 23 -16.88 19.04 12.48
N ALA A 24 -16.99 17.73 12.22
CA ALA A 24 -15.88 16.85 11.88
C ALA A 24 -14.84 17.57 11.00
N GLU A 25 -13.63 17.74 11.53
CA GLU A 25 -12.55 18.49 10.89
C GLU A 25 -12.49 18.16 9.39
N PRO A 26 -12.49 19.15 8.48
CA PRO A 26 -12.59 18.95 7.03
C PRO A 26 -11.64 17.88 6.46
N GLY A 27 -10.48 17.67 7.12
CA GLY A 27 -9.55 16.60 6.81
C GLY A 27 -10.17 15.20 6.92
N HIS A 28 -10.91 14.89 8.00
CA HIS A 28 -11.53 13.56 8.18
C HIS A 28 -12.57 13.25 7.10
N ALA A 29 -13.34 14.25 6.67
CA ALA A 29 -14.33 14.08 5.62
C ALA A 29 -13.68 13.70 4.26
N LEU A 30 -12.54 14.32 3.92
CA LEU A 30 -11.79 14.01 2.70
C LEU A 30 -11.21 12.59 2.72
N TRP A 31 -10.62 12.16 3.84
CA TRP A 31 -10.10 10.80 4.01
C TRP A 31 -11.20 9.74 3.79
N HIS A 32 -12.35 9.91 4.45
CA HIS A 32 -13.49 9.01 4.27
C HIS A 32 -14.03 9.00 2.83
N GLN A 33 -14.02 10.15 2.16
CA GLN A 33 -14.45 10.24 0.77
C GLN A 33 -13.50 9.48 -0.17
N ALA A 34 -12.18 9.65 0.02
CA ALA A 34 -11.15 8.95 -0.74
C ALA A 34 -11.27 7.42 -0.57
N GLU A 35 -11.41 6.96 0.67
CA GLU A 35 -11.58 5.54 0.99
C GLU A 35 -12.86 4.98 0.39
N LYS A 36 -13.98 5.68 0.54
CA LYS A 36 -15.24 5.25 -0.06
C LYS A 36 -15.10 5.13 -1.58
N ALA A 37 -14.45 6.10 -2.23
CA ALA A 37 -14.19 6.04 -3.66
C ALA A 37 -13.32 4.82 -4.01
N TYR A 38 -12.23 4.58 -3.28
CA TYR A 38 -11.33 3.45 -3.49
C TYR A 38 -12.06 2.10 -3.37
N HIS A 39 -12.78 1.89 -2.27
CA HIS A 39 -13.52 0.64 -2.02
C HIS A 39 -14.69 0.43 -2.99
N SER A 40 -15.22 1.51 -3.57
CA SER A 40 -16.25 1.45 -4.61
C SER A 40 -15.70 1.25 -6.03
N GLY A 41 -14.38 1.06 -6.18
CA GLY A 41 -13.72 0.92 -7.47
C GLY A 41 -13.58 2.22 -8.27
N GLN A 42 -13.92 3.37 -7.68
CA GLN A 42 -13.77 4.70 -8.29
C GLN A 42 -12.33 5.18 -8.11
N TYR A 43 -11.37 4.43 -8.66
CA TYR A 43 -9.95 4.63 -8.37
C TYR A 43 -9.40 5.98 -8.86
N SER A 44 -9.89 6.51 -10.00
CA SER A 44 -9.52 7.86 -10.46
C SER A 44 -9.87 8.93 -9.43
N LYS A 45 -11.11 8.89 -8.93
CA LYS A 45 -11.59 9.81 -7.91
C LYS A 45 -10.81 9.63 -6.59
N ALA A 46 -10.52 8.39 -6.20
CA ALA A 46 -9.71 8.14 -5.02
C ALA A 46 -8.30 8.73 -5.17
N ALA A 47 -7.66 8.53 -6.32
CA ALA A 47 -6.33 9.06 -6.60
C ALA A 47 -6.30 10.60 -6.54
N GLU A 48 -7.29 11.28 -7.12
CA GLU A 48 -7.43 12.74 -7.05
C GLU A 48 -7.55 13.23 -5.60
N ILE A 49 -8.43 12.63 -4.80
CA ILE A 49 -8.63 13.06 -3.41
C ILE A 49 -7.38 12.78 -2.56
N TYR A 50 -6.74 11.61 -2.71
CA TYR A 50 -5.50 11.32 -1.98
C TYR A 50 -4.36 12.27 -2.36
N PHE A 51 -4.29 12.69 -3.63
CA PHE A 51 -3.34 13.72 -4.06
C PHE A 51 -3.64 15.06 -3.37
N GLU A 52 -4.89 15.49 -3.33
CA GLU A 52 -5.30 16.71 -2.62
C GLU A 52 -4.95 16.66 -1.12
N ILE A 53 -5.16 15.52 -0.47
CA ILE A 53 -4.77 15.32 0.94
C ILE A 53 -3.24 15.44 1.08
N ALA A 54 -2.46 14.82 0.19
CA ALA A 54 -1.00 14.89 0.23
C ALA A 54 -0.47 16.34 0.10
N GLU A 55 -1.14 17.18 -0.68
CA GLU A 55 -0.77 18.59 -0.84
C GLU A 55 -1.11 19.46 0.39
N LYS A 56 -2.13 19.07 1.16
CA LYS A 56 -2.63 19.84 2.31
C LYS A 56 -2.02 19.43 3.65
N HIS A 57 -1.40 18.26 3.71
CA HIS A 57 -0.82 17.70 4.93
C HIS A 57 0.71 17.57 4.81
N ALA A 58 1.36 17.35 5.95
CA ALA A 58 2.79 17.10 6.03
C ALA A 58 3.07 15.89 6.92
N GLY A 59 4.30 15.39 6.87
CA GLY A 59 4.75 14.25 7.65
C GLY A 59 3.97 12.97 7.36
N LEU A 60 3.70 12.17 8.39
CA LEU A 60 3.08 10.85 8.24
C LEU A 60 1.75 10.88 7.47
N GLN A 61 0.93 11.92 7.67
CA GLN A 61 -0.33 12.08 6.94
C GLN A 61 -0.12 12.26 5.42
N GLN A 62 0.89 13.04 5.04
CA GLN A 62 1.28 13.20 3.64
C GLN A 62 1.82 11.88 3.07
N ALA A 63 2.66 11.16 3.81
CA ALA A 63 3.22 9.88 3.39
C ALA A 63 2.12 8.83 3.16
N ILE A 64 1.14 8.71 4.07
CA ILE A 64 -0.01 7.81 3.92
C ILE A 64 -0.86 8.22 2.70
N ALA A 65 -1.08 9.52 2.49
CA ALA A 65 -1.85 10.01 1.36
C ALA A 65 -1.16 9.70 0.02
N ARG A 66 0.16 9.91 -0.08
CA ARG A 66 0.97 9.52 -1.25
C ARG A 66 0.93 8.02 -1.51
N PHE A 67 1.04 7.20 -0.46
CA PHE A 67 0.93 5.74 -0.56
C PHE A 67 -0.45 5.31 -1.08
N ASN A 68 -1.53 5.92 -0.58
CA ASN A 68 -2.88 5.58 -1.03
C ASN A 68 -3.18 6.12 -2.44
N HIS A 69 -2.60 7.26 -2.82
CA HIS A 69 -2.60 7.74 -4.21
C HIS A 69 -1.90 6.72 -5.15
N ALA A 70 -0.77 6.15 -4.71
CA ALA A 70 -0.07 5.10 -5.43
C ALA A 70 -0.94 3.83 -5.57
N ASN A 71 -1.61 3.40 -4.49
CA ASN A 71 -2.55 2.27 -4.51
C ASN A 71 -3.69 2.51 -5.53
N ALA A 72 -4.28 3.70 -5.53
CA ALA A 72 -5.36 4.04 -6.46
C ALA A 72 -4.86 4.07 -7.92
N SER A 73 -3.69 4.67 -8.14
CA SER A 73 -3.03 4.72 -9.46
C SER A 73 -2.70 3.31 -9.99
N HIS A 74 -2.24 2.41 -9.11
CA HIS A 74 -2.03 0.99 -9.45
C HIS A 74 -3.34 0.34 -9.90
N MET A 75 -4.41 0.55 -9.14
CA MET A 75 -5.74 0.04 -9.45
C MET A 75 -6.40 0.71 -10.66
N MET A 76 -5.84 1.78 -11.21
CA MET A 76 -6.23 2.33 -12.51
C MET A 76 -5.44 1.73 -13.67
N GLY A 77 -4.30 1.08 -13.39
CA GLY A 77 -3.33 0.66 -14.40
C GLY A 77 -2.31 1.74 -14.76
N SER A 78 -2.30 2.87 -14.05
CA SER A 78 -1.28 3.92 -14.16
C SER A 78 0.00 3.49 -13.43
N LEU A 79 0.60 2.37 -13.86
CA LEU A 79 1.65 1.69 -13.10
C LEU A 79 2.93 2.53 -12.94
N ARG A 80 3.28 3.35 -13.93
CA ARG A 80 4.43 4.29 -13.81
C ARG A 80 4.19 5.32 -12.72
N GLN A 81 3.01 5.97 -12.74
CA GLN A 81 2.63 6.95 -11.71
C GLN A 81 2.59 6.31 -10.31
N ALA A 82 2.05 5.10 -10.22
CA ALA A 82 2.03 4.36 -8.95
C ALA A 82 3.44 4.06 -8.43
N ALA A 83 4.34 3.59 -9.29
CA ALA A 83 5.73 3.29 -8.92
C ALA A 83 6.48 4.54 -8.44
N ASP A 84 6.31 5.67 -9.14
CA ASP A 84 6.93 6.94 -8.75
C ASP A 84 6.39 7.44 -7.40
N ALA A 85 5.08 7.30 -7.16
CA ALA A 85 4.46 7.68 -5.89
C ALA A 85 4.90 6.77 -4.72
N TYR A 86 5.02 5.45 -4.92
CA TYR A 86 5.61 4.58 -3.89
C TYR A 86 7.08 4.92 -3.62
N ARG A 87 7.86 5.21 -4.66
CA ARG A 87 9.27 5.59 -4.51
C ARG A 87 9.40 6.86 -3.67
N ALA A 88 8.53 7.84 -3.89
CA ALA A 88 8.50 9.06 -3.09
C ALA A 88 8.21 8.78 -1.59
N VAL A 89 7.32 7.82 -1.29
CA VAL A 89 7.10 7.36 0.10
C VAL A 89 8.37 6.71 0.65
N LEU A 90 8.98 5.80 -0.09
CA LEU A 90 10.19 5.08 0.35
C LEU A 90 11.44 5.96 0.51
N GLN A 91 11.47 7.14 -0.12
CA GLN A 91 12.54 8.12 0.01
C GLN A 91 12.35 9.09 1.19
N ASP A 92 11.14 9.15 1.77
CA ASP A 92 10.80 10.02 2.90
C ASP A 92 10.97 9.26 4.23
N ASP A 93 12.21 8.90 4.55
CA ASP A 93 12.55 8.09 5.73
C ASP A 93 12.16 8.77 7.06
N ASP A 94 12.08 10.11 7.10
CA ASP A 94 11.73 10.88 8.29
C ASP A 94 10.25 10.73 8.68
N HIS A 95 9.38 10.41 7.71
CA HIS A 95 7.93 10.41 7.88
C HIS A 95 7.27 9.08 7.50
N THR A 96 8.05 8.10 7.08
CA THR A 96 7.58 6.78 6.71
C THR A 96 7.83 5.79 7.83
N ASP A 97 6.77 5.47 8.57
CA ASP A 97 6.86 4.45 9.62
C ASP A 97 7.10 3.04 9.04
N MET A 98 7.52 2.11 9.90
CA MET A 98 7.90 0.77 9.44
C MET A 98 6.75 0.02 8.73
N PRO A 99 5.50 0.05 9.23
CA PRO A 99 4.36 -0.53 8.51
C PRO A 99 4.14 0.09 7.12
N LEU A 100 4.27 1.42 7.00
CA LEU A 100 4.14 2.10 5.71
C LEU A 100 5.27 1.71 4.75
N LYS A 101 6.50 1.64 5.26
CA LYS A 101 7.68 1.23 4.49
C LYS A 101 7.54 -0.18 3.93
N THR A 102 7.15 -1.15 4.75
CA THR A 102 7.02 -2.56 4.30
C THR A 102 5.90 -2.72 3.27
N ALA A 103 4.75 -2.07 3.48
CA ALA A 103 3.66 -2.08 2.53
C ALA A 103 4.05 -1.40 1.19
N ALA A 104 4.75 -0.26 1.25
CA ALA A 104 5.23 0.45 0.07
C ALA A 104 6.26 -0.38 -0.72
N LEU A 105 7.21 -1.05 -0.05
CA LEU A 105 8.16 -1.97 -0.71
C LEU A 105 7.42 -3.11 -1.42
N PHE A 106 6.49 -3.77 -0.74
CA PHE A 106 5.73 -4.87 -1.35
C PHE A 106 4.93 -4.39 -2.58
N ASN A 107 4.19 -3.30 -2.43
CA ASN A 107 3.31 -2.78 -3.46
C ASN A 107 4.07 -2.19 -4.65
N ASN A 108 5.20 -1.53 -4.40
CA ASN A 108 6.07 -1.05 -5.47
C ASN A 108 6.66 -2.21 -6.26
N GLY A 109 7.12 -3.27 -5.58
CA GLY A 109 7.57 -4.49 -6.24
C GLY A 109 6.51 -5.11 -7.17
N ASN A 110 5.26 -5.20 -6.72
CA ASN A 110 4.14 -5.66 -7.56
C ASN A 110 3.87 -4.74 -8.74
N THR A 111 3.92 -3.42 -8.51
CA THR A 111 3.65 -2.40 -9.52
C THR A 111 4.71 -2.41 -10.61
N LEU A 112 5.98 -2.49 -10.24
CA LEU A 112 7.11 -2.59 -11.15
C LEU A 112 7.06 -3.89 -11.96
N ALA A 113 6.72 -5.02 -11.33
CA ALA A 113 6.53 -6.28 -12.05
C ALA A 113 5.45 -6.17 -13.15
N GLY A 114 4.30 -5.57 -12.83
CA GLY A 114 3.25 -5.31 -13.83
C GLY A 114 3.68 -4.29 -14.89
N LEU A 115 4.45 -3.26 -14.52
CA LEU A 115 4.97 -2.27 -15.47
C LEU A 115 5.90 -2.92 -16.48
N ALA A 116 6.79 -3.81 -16.03
CA ALA A 116 7.70 -4.55 -16.90
C ALA A 116 6.93 -5.39 -17.92
N GLU A 117 5.83 -6.06 -17.53
CA GLU A 117 5.01 -6.86 -18.45
C GLU A 117 4.43 -6.04 -19.61
N GLY A 118 4.20 -4.73 -19.41
CA GLY A 118 3.68 -3.82 -20.44
C GLY A 118 4.73 -3.30 -21.44
N HIS A 119 6.03 -3.54 -21.21
CA HIS A 119 7.10 -3.10 -22.10
C HIS A 119 7.46 -4.19 -23.13
N ASN A 120 7.86 -3.83 -24.36
CA ASN A 120 8.33 -4.80 -25.37
C ASN A 120 9.86 -4.96 -25.38
N ASP A 121 10.58 -3.97 -24.86
CA ASP A 121 12.04 -3.97 -24.77
C ASP A 121 12.51 -4.86 -23.63
N LYS A 122 13.25 -5.93 -23.95
CA LYS A 122 13.73 -6.91 -22.98
C LYS A 122 14.75 -6.35 -21.99
N SER A 123 15.56 -5.39 -22.41
CA SER A 123 16.52 -4.74 -21.52
C SER A 123 15.80 -3.88 -20.50
N LEU A 124 14.81 -3.10 -20.95
CA LEU A 124 13.98 -2.28 -20.06
C LEU A 124 13.11 -3.14 -19.13
N GLN A 125 12.56 -4.26 -19.63
CA GLN A 125 11.87 -5.23 -18.79
C GLN A 125 12.79 -5.71 -17.66
N ALA A 126 14.02 -6.09 -17.99
CA ALA A 126 14.97 -6.61 -17.02
C ALA A 126 15.36 -5.56 -15.96
N GLU A 127 15.58 -4.31 -16.36
CA GLU A 127 15.87 -3.21 -15.45
C GLU A 127 14.72 -2.99 -14.44
N ILE A 128 13.48 -2.92 -14.92
CA ILE A 128 12.31 -2.71 -14.07
C ILE A 128 12.10 -3.92 -13.13
N LEU A 129 12.29 -5.14 -13.62
CA LEU A 129 12.21 -6.36 -12.79
C LEU A 129 13.32 -6.41 -11.73
N GLN A 130 14.51 -5.89 -12.03
CA GLN A 130 15.59 -5.78 -11.06
C GLN A 130 15.22 -4.82 -9.93
N GLU A 131 14.62 -3.67 -10.25
CA GLU A 131 14.11 -2.73 -9.23
C GLU A 131 13.00 -3.39 -8.37
N ALA A 132 12.13 -4.20 -8.98
CA ALA A 132 11.13 -4.96 -8.23
C ALA A 132 11.77 -5.96 -7.24
N LEU A 133 12.82 -6.69 -7.66
CA LEU A 133 13.58 -7.57 -6.75
C LEU A 133 14.20 -6.81 -5.60
N ASP A 134 14.75 -5.62 -5.84
CA ASP A 134 15.36 -4.81 -4.80
C ASP A 134 14.36 -4.38 -3.74
N ASN A 135 13.12 -4.07 -4.14
CA ASN A 135 12.04 -3.78 -3.19
C ASN A 135 11.69 -5.00 -2.32
N TYR A 136 11.52 -6.18 -2.93
CA TYR A 136 11.24 -7.41 -2.18
C TYR A 136 12.40 -7.85 -1.29
N ARG A 137 13.64 -7.69 -1.75
CA ARG A 137 14.84 -7.98 -0.96
C ARG A 137 14.89 -7.10 0.28
N GLN A 138 14.66 -5.79 0.14
CA GLN A 138 14.58 -4.87 1.27
C GLN A 138 13.47 -5.27 2.25
N LEU A 139 12.30 -5.64 1.73
CA LEU A 139 11.19 -6.11 2.57
C LEU A 139 11.57 -7.38 3.33
N LEU A 140 12.22 -8.35 2.70
CA LEU A 140 12.64 -9.60 3.34
C LEU A 140 13.77 -9.41 4.36
N ILE A 141 14.58 -8.35 4.24
CA ILE A 141 15.53 -7.97 5.30
C ILE A 141 14.78 -7.50 6.55
N ILE A 142 13.70 -6.72 6.38
CA ILE A 142 12.88 -6.19 7.49
C ILE A 142 11.95 -7.26 8.07
N SER A 143 11.35 -8.08 7.20
CA SER A 143 10.34 -9.09 7.52
C SER A 143 10.67 -10.41 6.83
N PRO A 144 11.65 -11.19 7.35
CA PRO A 144 12.09 -12.45 6.74
C PRO A 144 10.99 -13.52 6.60
N GLY A 145 9.93 -13.40 7.39
CA GLY A 145 8.76 -14.29 7.37
C GLY A 145 7.66 -13.89 6.37
N ASP A 146 7.84 -12.84 5.56
CA ASP A 146 6.85 -12.47 4.54
C ASP A 146 6.88 -13.45 3.37
N ASP A 147 6.05 -14.48 3.46
CA ASP A 147 5.92 -15.51 2.43
C ASP A 147 5.48 -14.95 1.07
N LYS A 148 4.66 -13.89 1.05
CA LYS A 148 4.21 -13.28 -0.20
C LYS A 148 5.38 -12.59 -0.89
N ALA A 149 6.17 -11.82 -0.15
CA ALA A 149 7.37 -11.17 -0.66
C ALA A 149 8.38 -12.20 -1.19
N ARG A 150 8.59 -13.30 -0.46
CA ARG A 150 9.47 -14.40 -0.86
C ARG A 150 9.01 -15.07 -2.16
N ILE A 151 7.72 -15.35 -2.29
CA ILE A 151 7.14 -15.93 -3.51
C ILE A 151 7.31 -14.96 -4.68
N ASN A 152 6.96 -13.69 -4.52
CA ASN A 152 7.06 -12.69 -5.59
C ASN A 152 8.52 -12.44 -6.01
N TYR A 153 9.45 -12.41 -5.05
CA TYR A 153 10.89 -12.35 -5.33
C TYR A 153 11.32 -13.51 -6.23
N GLU A 154 10.95 -14.75 -5.86
CA GLU A 154 11.34 -15.95 -6.60
C GLU A 154 10.78 -15.96 -8.03
N ILE A 155 9.53 -15.53 -8.20
CA ILE A 155 8.87 -15.40 -9.52
C ILE A 155 9.68 -14.46 -10.42
N ILE A 156 10.02 -13.27 -9.91
CA ILE A 156 10.74 -12.27 -10.69
C ILE A 156 12.19 -12.71 -10.95
N TYR A 157 12.83 -13.32 -9.97
CA TYR A 157 14.18 -13.86 -10.09
C TYR A 157 14.24 -14.90 -11.21
N ARG A 158 13.30 -15.84 -11.24
CA ARG A 158 13.19 -16.80 -12.34
C ARG A 158 12.93 -16.14 -13.68
N ARG A 159 12.09 -15.11 -13.77
CA ARG A 159 11.86 -14.40 -15.05
C ARG A 159 13.12 -13.77 -15.61
N LEU A 160 13.97 -13.20 -14.75
CA LEU A 160 15.25 -12.59 -15.14
C LEU A 160 16.31 -13.61 -15.55
N HIS A 161 16.31 -14.79 -14.93
CA HIS A 161 17.37 -15.80 -15.12
C HIS A 161 16.94 -17.02 -15.94
N ALA A 162 15.66 -17.16 -16.27
CA ALA A 162 15.17 -18.28 -17.08
C ALA A 162 15.75 -18.23 -18.49
N SER A 163 16.21 -19.38 -18.95
CA SER A 163 16.62 -19.52 -20.35
C SER A 163 15.41 -19.37 -21.28
N PRO A 164 15.58 -18.92 -22.55
CA PRO A 164 14.48 -18.81 -23.52
C PRO A 164 13.70 -20.12 -23.72
N SER A 165 14.35 -21.27 -23.50
CA SER A 165 13.76 -22.61 -23.54
C SER A 165 12.82 -22.93 -22.36
N GLU A 166 13.04 -22.31 -21.20
CA GLU A 166 12.19 -22.49 -20.01
C GLU A 166 10.96 -21.59 -20.06
N GLN A 167 11.10 -20.36 -20.60
CA GLN A 167 9.99 -19.43 -20.79
C GLN A 167 8.93 -19.94 -21.79
N ASN A 168 9.32 -20.79 -22.74
CA ASN A 168 8.44 -21.38 -23.77
C ASN A 168 7.98 -22.82 -23.50
N ARG A 169 8.33 -23.42 -22.35
CA ARG A 169 7.86 -24.78 -22.03
C ARG A 169 6.35 -24.76 -21.75
N LYS A 170 5.55 -25.26 -22.71
CA LYS A 170 4.18 -25.69 -22.44
C LYS A 170 4.20 -26.73 -21.32
N PRO A 171 3.22 -26.72 -20.39
CA PRO A 171 3.13 -27.75 -19.36
C PRO A 171 3.06 -29.11 -20.05
N ALA A 172 4.08 -29.95 -19.83
CA ALA A 172 4.09 -31.32 -20.32
C ALA A 172 2.89 -32.07 -19.70
N PRO A 173 2.17 -32.90 -20.48
CA PRO A 173 1.06 -33.68 -19.96
C PRO A 173 1.52 -34.51 -18.77
N GLU A 174 0.68 -34.59 -17.74
CA GLU A 174 0.94 -35.35 -16.51
C GLU A 174 1.24 -36.80 -16.88
N THR A 175 2.50 -37.21 -16.77
CA THR A 175 2.89 -38.63 -16.88
C THR A 175 3.11 -39.17 -15.48
N SER A 176 2.69 -40.42 -15.28
CA SER A 176 2.63 -41.13 -13.99
C SER A 176 4.00 -41.50 -13.37
N ALA A 177 5.09 -40.86 -13.81
CA ALA A 177 6.46 -41.13 -13.37
C ALA A 177 7.13 -39.91 -12.70
N GLU A 178 6.34 -38.92 -12.27
CA GLU A 178 6.90 -37.70 -11.64
C GLU A 178 7.22 -37.90 -10.16
N THR A 179 8.43 -37.49 -9.79
CA THR A 179 8.86 -37.45 -8.39
C THR A 179 8.00 -36.44 -7.60
N PRO A 180 7.88 -36.60 -6.27
CA PRO A 180 7.17 -35.63 -5.43
C PRO A 180 7.66 -34.18 -5.61
N SER A 181 8.98 -33.98 -5.81
CA SER A 181 9.57 -32.66 -6.08
C SER A 181 9.11 -32.06 -7.41
N GLU A 182 9.03 -32.85 -8.49
CA GLU A 182 8.58 -32.36 -9.80
C GLU A 182 7.11 -31.95 -9.78
N ARG A 183 6.27 -32.70 -9.06
CA ARG A 183 4.87 -32.34 -8.83
C ARG A 183 4.73 -31.05 -8.02
N MET A 184 5.54 -30.88 -6.98
CA MET A 184 5.57 -29.63 -6.20
C MET A 184 5.97 -28.44 -7.06
N LEU A 185 7.04 -28.56 -7.87
CA LEU A 185 7.49 -27.50 -8.77
C LEU A 185 6.44 -27.14 -9.83
N LYS A 186 5.79 -28.13 -10.46
CA LYS A 186 4.70 -27.87 -11.42
C LYS A 186 3.48 -27.24 -10.75
N SER A 187 3.12 -27.68 -9.55
CA SER A 187 2.01 -27.09 -8.80
C SER A 187 2.29 -25.65 -8.39
N ALA A 188 3.54 -25.35 -8.03
CA ALA A 188 4.02 -24.00 -7.74
C ALA A 188 3.99 -23.13 -8.99
N ALA A 189 4.50 -23.62 -10.13
CA ALA A 189 4.44 -22.91 -11.41
C ALA A 189 3.00 -22.65 -11.87
N ARG A 190 2.06 -23.57 -11.62
CA ARG A 190 0.63 -23.38 -11.93
C ARG A 190 -0.03 -22.35 -11.01
N LYS A 191 0.27 -22.40 -9.71
CA LYS A 191 -0.18 -21.38 -8.74
C LYS A 191 0.39 -20.01 -9.12
N GLU A 192 1.69 -19.93 -9.37
CA GLU A 192 2.36 -18.74 -9.90
C GLU A 192 1.62 -18.22 -11.13
N ARG A 193 1.38 -19.04 -12.15
CA ARG A 193 0.65 -18.62 -13.37
C ARG A 193 -0.79 -18.17 -13.10
N THR A 194 -1.43 -18.69 -12.05
CA THR A 194 -2.78 -18.30 -11.63
C THR A 194 -2.76 -16.99 -10.86
N GLU A 195 -1.78 -16.78 -9.98
CA GLU A 195 -1.57 -15.52 -9.27
C GLU A 195 -1.15 -14.40 -10.24
N LEU A 196 -0.33 -14.73 -11.24
CA LEU A 196 0.04 -13.86 -12.36
C LEU A 196 -1.12 -13.57 -13.32
N GLY A 197 -2.08 -14.50 -13.43
CA GLY A 197 -3.27 -14.33 -14.27
C GLY A 197 -4.37 -13.49 -13.62
N LYS A 198 -4.22 -13.14 -12.33
CA LYS A 198 -5.10 -12.15 -11.70
C LYS A 198 -4.80 -10.80 -12.34
N ALA A 199 -5.86 -10.11 -12.77
CA ALA A 199 -5.76 -8.88 -13.55
C ALA A 199 -4.83 -7.82 -12.92
N ARG A 200 -4.67 -7.81 -11.58
CA ARG A 200 -3.65 -7.08 -10.83
C ARG A 200 -3.30 -7.83 -9.53
N PRO A 201 -2.02 -7.88 -9.10
CA PRO A 201 -1.64 -8.47 -7.82
C PRO A 201 -2.32 -7.72 -6.66
N PRO A 202 -2.73 -8.42 -5.58
CA PRO A 202 -3.32 -7.75 -4.43
C PRO A 202 -2.29 -6.86 -3.73
N LEU A 203 -2.66 -5.60 -3.50
CA LEU A 203 -1.86 -4.66 -2.72
C LEU A 203 -1.98 -4.97 -1.22
N GLN A 204 -0.89 -4.79 -0.47
CA GLN A 204 -0.96 -4.63 0.98
C GLN A 204 -1.56 -3.26 1.28
N HIS A 205 -2.68 -3.24 2.01
CA HIS A 205 -3.36 -2.00 2.39
C HIS A 205 -3.13 -1.74 3.87
N LEU A 206 -2.78 -0.51 4.24
CA LEU A 206 -2.74 -0.10 5.64
C LEU A 206 -4.14 0.34 6.07
N PRO A 207 -4.67 -0.10 7.22
CA PRO A 207 -5.86 0.53 7.76
C PRO A 207 -5.58 2.03 7.93
N SER A 208 -6.53 2.85 7.47
CA SER A 208 -6.46 4.30 7.37
C SER A 208 -5.86 5.00 8.59
N GLY A 209 -4.92 5.91 8.35
CA GLY A 209 -4.24 6.75 9.34
C GLY A 209 -5.09 7.86 9.97
N VAL A 210 -6.30 7.53 10.43
CA VAL A 210 -7.00 8.39 11.40
C VAL A 210 -6.46 8.03 12.78
N PRO A 211 -5.72 8.91 13.48
CA PRO A 211 -5.42 8.68 14.88
C PRO A 211 -6.73 8.48 15.62
N THR A 212 -6.93 7.33 16.25
CA THR A 212 -8.15 7.01 17.03
C THR A 212 -8.19 7.76 18.37
N LYS A 213 -7.57 8.94 18.47
CA LYS A 213 -7.68 9.78 19.66
C LYS A 213 -8.09 11.19 19.24
N PRO A 214 -9.28 11.64 19.64
CA PRO A 214 -9.55 13.07 19.67
C PRO A 214 -8.60 13.68 20.70
N TRP A 215 -7.95 14.78 20.36
CA TRP A 215 -7.40 15.69 21.37
C TRP A 215 -8.53 16.25 22.23
#